data_AF-A0A517XQG0-F1
#
_entry.id   AF-A0A517XQG0-F1
#
_cell.length_a   1.000
_cell.length_b   1.000
_cell.length_c   1.000
_cell.angle_alpha   90.00
_cell.angle_beta   90.00
_cell.angle_gamma   90.00
#
_symmetry.space_group_name_H-M   'P 1'
#
loop_
_entity.id
_entity.type
_entity.pdbx_description
1 polymer ?
#
loop_
_entity_poly.entity_id
_entity_poly.type
_entity_poly.pdbx_seq_one_letter_code
_entity_poly.pdbx_strand_id
1 'polypeptide(L)'
;MVYLLALLIFVALSAACWFASVACYRGTVAGSDSTVAPGYPATAATAIGVAALTSFVQFPFGYLAGLVAWGAAAFGSLGLSAGRAAILFLYLAASSFVARLVVLGVMDLLGN
;
A
#
# COMPACT_ATOMS: atom_id res chain seq x y z
N MET A 1 -2.64 14.04 20.32
CA MET A 1 -1.22 14.00 19.88
C MET A 1 -0.77 12.59 19.50
N VAL A 2 -0.97 11.58 20.36
CA VAL A 2 -0.62 10.18 20.06
C VAL A 2 -1.25 9.64 18.76
N TYR A 3 -2.55 9.87 18.54
CA TYR A 3 -3.23 9.43 17.31
C TYR A 3 -2.70 10.09 16.03
N LEU A 4 -2.26 11.35 16.09
CA LEU A 4 -1.64 12.03 14.95
C LEU A 4 -0.29 11.41 14.63
N LEU A 5 0.50 11.10 15.65
CA LEU A 5 1.79 10.45 15.48
C LEU A 5 1.63 9.03 14.90
N ALA A 6 0.66 8.26 15.40
CA ALA A 6 0.31 6.95 14.84
C ALA A 6 -0.14 7.05 13.38
N LEU A 7 -0.99 8.03 13.05
CA LEU A 7 -1.43 8.29 11.68
C LEU A 7 -0.23 8.60 10.76
N LEU A 8 0.69 9.46 11.20
CA LEU A 8 1.89 9.79 10.42
C LEU A 8 2.77 8.56 10.15
N ILE A 9 2.94 7.69 11.14
CA ILE A 9 3.66 6.42 10.98
C ILE A 9 2.95 5.53 9.95
N PHE A 10 1.64 5.35 10.06
CA PHE A 10 0.88 4.53 9.12
C PHE A 10 0.86 5.09 7.70
N VAL A 11 0.81 6.41 7.55
CA VAL A 11 0.96 7.09 6.26
C VAL A 11 2.35 6.84 5.68
N ALA A 12 3.42 7.00 6.47
CA ALA A 12 4.78 6.75 6.02
C ALA A 12 4.99 5.29 5.57
N LEU A 13 4.49 4.32 6.34
CA LEU A 13 4.55 2.89 5.98
C LEU A 13 3.74 2.57 4.73
N SER A 14 2.52 3.11 4.61
CA SER A 14 1.66 2.90 3.45
C SER A 14 2.26 3.54 2.19
N ALA A 15 2.86 4.72 2.32
CA ALA A 15 3.58 5.38 1.24
C ALA A 15 4.81 4.55 0.82
N ALA A 16 5.61 4.06 1.77
CA ALA A 16 6.76 3.20 1.49
C ALA A 16 6.32 1.93 0.74
N CYS A 17 5.22 1.29 1.16
CA CYS A 17 4.65 0.14 0.46
C CYS A 17 4.27 0.49 -0.99
N TRP A 18 3.60 1.62 -1.20
CA TRP A 18 3.23 2.09 -2.53
C TRP A 18 4.46 2.31 -3.43
N PHE A 19 5.43 3.11 -2.96
CA PHE A 19 6.61 3.44 -3.76
C PHE A 19 7.49 2.22 -4.04
N ALA A 20 7.70 1.34 -3.05
CA ALA A 20 8.44 0.09 -3.25
C ALA A 20 7.75 -0.81 -4.28
N SER A 21 6.43 -0.97 -4.17
CA SER A 21 5.63 -1.78 -5.10
C SER A 21 5.67 -1.23 -6.52
N VAL A 22 5.55 0.09 -6.68
CA VAL A 22 5.64 0.76 -7.98
C VAL A 22 7.05 0.63 -8.58
N ALA A 23 8.11 0.76 -7.76
CA ALA A 23 9.48 0.57 -8.21
C ALA A 23 9.74 -0.87 -8.69
N CYS A 24 9.28 -1.87 -7.93
CA CYS A 24 9.36 -3.27 -8.32
C CYS A 24 8.53 -3.57 -9.58
N TYR A 25 7.32 -3.03 -9.68
CA TYR A 25 6.46 -3.14 -10.86
C TYR A 25 7.15 -2.57 -12.12
N ARG A 26 7.74 -1.37 -12.01
CA ARG A 26 8.49 -0.74 -13.12
C ARG A 26 9.70 -1.56 -13.55
N GLY A 27 10.41 -2.17 -12.58
CA GLY A 27 11.54 -3.04 -12.87
C GLY A 27 11.16 -4.37 -13.51
N THR A 28 9.92 -4.84 -13.33
CA THR A 28 9.45 -6.14 -13.83
C THR A 28 8.63 -6.06 -15.11
N VAL A 29 7.92 -4.96 -15.35
CA VAL A 29 7.06 -4.78 -16.53
C VAL A 29 7.72 -3.78 -17.48
N ALA A 30 8.31 -4.29 -18.57
CA ALA A 30 8.72 -3.44 -19.68
C ALA A 30 7.48 -2.89 -20.40
N GLY A 31 7.20 -1.59 -20.28
CA GLY A 31 6.04 -0.97 -20.91
C GLY A 31 5.77 0.47 -20.46
N SER A 32 4.90 1.15 -21.22
CA SER A 32 4.50 2.55 -20.99
C SER A 32 4.17 2.84 -19.52
N ASP A 33 4.80 3.88 -19.00
CA ASP A 33 4.85 4.22 -17.59
C ASP A 33 3.48 4.76 -17.13
N SER A 34 2.75 3.97 -16.35
CA SER A 34 1.41 4.29 -15.86
C SER A 34 1.37 5.49 -14.90
N THR A 35 2.53 5.99 -14.50
CA THR A 35 2.70 7.24 -13.72
C THR A 35 2.50 8.51 -14.53
N VAL A 36 2.42 8.41 -15.85
CA VAL A 36 2.16 9.56 -16.76
C VAL A 36 0.65 9.85 -16.86
N ALA A 37 -0.20 8.96 -16.32
CA ALA A 37 -1.63 9.20 -16.29
C ALA A 37 -1.96 10.43 -15.41
N PRO A 38 -2.76 11.39 -15.91
CA PRO A 38 -3.04 12.64 -15.20
C PRO A 38 -3.74 12.47 -13.84
N GLY A 39 -4.26 11.26 -13.53
CA GLY A 39 -4.85 10.90 -12.23
C GLY A 39 -3.93 10.17 -11.25
N TYR A 40 -2.71 9.80 -11.65
CA TYR A 40 -1.79 9.00 -10.82
C TYR A 40 -1.52 9.57 -9.42
N PRO A 41 -1.19 10.87 -9.23
CA PRO A 41 -0.87 11.39 -7.90
C PRO A 41 -2.09 11.42 -6.97
N ALA A 42 -3.28 11.70 -7.51
CA ALA A 42 -4.52 11.67 -6.74
C ALA A 42 -4.88 10.24 -6.31
N THR A 43 -4.76 9.27 -7.21
CA THR A 43 -4.94 7.85 -6.91
C THR A 43 -3.96 7.36 -5.85
N ALA A 44 -2.67 7.73 -5.97
CA ALA A 44 -1.65 7.34 -5.00
C ALA A 44 -1.96 7.93 -3.63
N ALA A 45 -2.25 9.23 -3.55
CA ALA A 45 -2.55 9.91 -2.28
C ALA A 45 -3.80 9.33 -1.61
N THR A 46 -4.87 9.08 -2.38
CA THR A 46 -6.11 8.48 -1.86
C THR A 46 -5.88 7.05 -1.39
N ALA A 47 -5.21 6.21 -2.18
CA ALA A 47 -4.90 4.83 -1.80
C ALA A 47 -4.03 4.74 -0.54
N ILE A 48 -2.97 5.56 -0.45
CA ILE A 48 -2.09 5.65 0.73
C ILE A 48 -2.89 6.13 1.95
N GLY A 49 -3.72 7.16 1.80
CA GLY A 49 -4.54 7.70 2.88
C GLY A 49 -5.54 6.67 3.41
N VAL A 50 -6.26 5.99 2.52
CA VAL A 50 -7.21 4.93 2.91
C VAL A 50 -6.48 3.76 3.56
N ALA A 51 -5.36 3.28 2.98
CA ALA A 51 -4.56 2.21 3.58
C ALA A 51 -4.05 2.58 4.99
N ALA A 52 -3.60 3.82 5.20
CA ALA A 52 -3.19 4.32 6.51
C ALA A 52 -4.36 4.32 7.50
N LEU A 53 -5.55 4.76 7.08
CA LEU A 53 -6.75 4.73 7.92
C LEU A 53 -7.17 3.31 8.30
N THR A 54 -7.09 2.35 7.37
CA THR A 54 -7.39 0.94 7.67
C THR A 54 -6.39 0.30 8.64
N SER A 55 -5.21 0.91 8.83
CA SER A 55 -4.18 0.40 9.75
C SER A 55 -4.51 0.64 11.23
N PHE A 56 -5.52 1.47 11.54
CA PHE A 56 -6.08 1.57 12.90
C PHE A 56 -6.93 0.36 13.29
N VAL A 57 -7.34 -0.47 12.33
CA VAL A 57 -8.10 -1.69 12.60
C VAL A 57 -7.12 -2.83 12.89
N GLN A 58 -7.37 -3.57 13.97
CA GLN A 58 -6.54 -4.71 14.36
C GLN A 58 -6.43 -5.75 13.24
N PHE A 59 -5.30 -6.43 13.21
CA PHE A 59 -5.09 -7.57 12.33
C PHE A 59 -6.05 -8.71 12.72
N PRO A 60 -6.66 -9.43 11.77
CA PRO A 60 -6.45 -9.37 10.31
C PRO A 60 -7.35 -8.36 9.56
N PHE A 61 -8.38 -7.82 10.21
CA PHE A 61 -9.40 -7.01 9.54
C PHE A 61 -8.84 -5.76 8.85
N GLY A 62 -7.90 -5.06 9.48
CA GLY A 62 -7.24 -3.90 8.86
C GLY A 62 -6.44 -4.26 7.61
N TYR A 63 -5.90 -5.46 7.53
CA TYR A 63 -5.15 -5.93 6.36
C TYR A 63 -6.10 -6.20 5.19
N LEU A 64 -7.22 -6.89 5.45
CA LEU A 64 -8.24 -7.16 4.45
C LEU A 64 -8.85 -5.85 3.90
N ALA A 65 -9.14 -4.88 4.77
CA ALA A 65 -9.60 -3.56 4.34
C ALA A 65 -8.56 -2.82 3.49
N GLY A 66 -7.27 -2.90 3.86
CA GLY A 66 -6.17 -2.36 3.07
C GLY A 66 -6.06 -3.02 1.69
N LEU A 67 -6.27 -4.34 1.58
CA LEU A 67 -6.30 -5.04 0.29
C LEU A 67 -7.42 -4.53 -0.61
N VAL A 68 -8.60 -4.25 -0.07
CA VAL A 68 -9.69 -3.66 -0.86
C VAL A 68 -9.29 -2.29 -1.41
N ALA A 69 -8.62 -1.46 -0.61
CA ALA A 69 -8.11 -0.16 -1.05
C ALA A 69 -7.05 -0.30 -2.16
N TRP A 70 -6.11 -1.22 -2.01
CA TRP A 70 -5.10 -1.52 -3.04
C TRP A 70 -5.71 -2.08 -4.31
N GLY A 71 -6.69 -2.97 -4.20
CA GLY A 71 -7.41 -3.52 -5.34
C GLY A 71 -8.18 -2.44 -6.10
N ALA A 72 -8.91 -1.58 -5.39
CA ALA A 72 -9.59 -0.45 -6.00
C ALA A 72 -8.61 0.48 -6.74
N ALA A 73 -7.46 0.77 -6.14
CA ALA A 73 -6.43 1.59 -6.75
C ALA A 73 -5.81 0.94 -8.01
N ALA A 74 -5.46 -0.34 -7.93
CA ALA A 74 -4.79 -1.06 -9.00
C ALA A 74 -5.71 -1.32 -10.22
N PHE A 75 -6.95 -1.74 -9.97
CA PHE A 75 -7.89 -2.15 -11.03
C PHE A 75 -8.84 -1.04 -11.48
N GLY A 76 -9.20 -0.10 -10.60
CA GLY A 76 -10.23 0.91 -10.90
C GLY A 76 -9.69 2.22 -11.46
N SER A 77 -8.49 2.64 -11.06
CA SER A 77 -8.05 4.03 -11.26
C SER A 77 -6.81 4.24 -12.11
N LEU A 78 -6.02 3.21 -12.38
CA LEU A 78 -4.75 3.35 -13.11
C LEU A 78 -4.83 3.01 -14.61
N GLY A 79 -6.00 2.57 -15.09
CA GLY A 79 -6.19 2.21 -16.52
C GLY A 79 -5.26 1.08 -17.00
N LEU A 80 -4.74 0.28 -16.07
CA LEU A 80 -3.83 -0.83 -16.36
C LEU A 80 -4.59 -2.00 -16.99
N SER A 81 -3.90 -2.76 -17.85
CA SER A 81 -4.42 -4.07 -18.25
C SER A 81 -4.54 -4.98 -17.02
N ALA A 82 -5.54 -5.88 -17.01
CA ALA A 82 -5.85 -6.70 -15.84
C ALA A 82 -4.63 -7.46 -15.27
N GLY A 83 -3.74 -7.95 -16.15
CA GLY A 83 -2.49 -8.61 -15.73
C GLY A 83 -1.50 -7.66 -15.05
N ARG A 84 -1.36 -6.43 -15.53
CA ARG A 84 -0.48 -5.41 -14.92
C ARG A 84 -1.04 -4.92 -13.58
N ALA A 85 -2.35 -4.71 -13.51
CA ALA A 85 -3.05 -4.39 -12.26
C ALA A 85 -2.88 -5.50 -11.22
N ALA A 86 -2.99 -6.76 -11.62
CA ALA A 86 -2.77 -7.90 -10.75
C ALA A 86 -1.33 -7.95 -10.19
N ILE A 87 -0.31 -7.70 -11.01
CA ILE A 87 1.09 -7.66 -10.55
C ILE A 87 1.28 -6.54 -9.51
N LEU A 88 0.80 -5.33 -9.79
CA LEU A 88 0.91 -4.21 -8.86
C LEU A 88 0.17 -4.49 -7.54
N PHE A 89 -1.04 -5.05 -7.63
CA PHE A 89 -1.82 -5.46 -6.46
C PHE A 89 -1.06 -6.49 -5.61
N LEU A 90 -0.41 -7.46 -6.26
CA LEU A 90 0.33 -8.52 -5.57
C LEU A 90 1.56 -7.97 -4.84
N TYR A 91 2.27 -7.00 -5.44
CA TYR A 91 3.35 -6.27 -4.77
C TYR A 91 2.84 -5.50 -3.55
N LEU A 92 1.74 -4.75 -3.70
CA LEU A 92 1.13 -3.98 -2.60
C LEU A 92 0.65 -4.88 -1.45
N ALA A 93 0.03 -6.01 -1.80
CA ALA A 93 -0.45 -7.00 -0.84
C ALA A 93 0.71 -7.63 -0.06
N ALA A 94 1.78 -8.00 -0.76
CA ALA A 94 2.98 -8.60 -0.17
C ALA A 94 3.73 -7.59 0.71
N SER A 95 3.98 -6.37 0.22
CA SER A 95 4.69 -5.35 0.98
C SER A 95 3.93 -4.93 2.24
N SER A 96 2.59 -4.81 2.14
CA SER A 96 1.73 -4.49 3.29
C SER A 96 1.72 -5.61 4.33
N PHE A 97 1.78 -6.86 3.90
CA PHE A 97 1.87 -8.01 4.79
C PHE A 97 3.22 -8.04 5.52
N VAL A 98 4.33 -7.87 4.77
CA VAL A 98 5.68 -7.79 5.34
C VAL A 98 5.80 -6.64 6.35
N ALA A 99 5.29 -5.45 6.01
CA ALA A 99 5.31 -4.31 6.93
C ALA A 99 4.59 -4.62 8.25
N ARG A 100 3.45 -5.32 8.20
CA ARG A 100 2.71 -5.74 9.40
C ARG A 100 3.48 -6.78 10.21
N LEU A 101 4.12 -7.75 9.57
CA LEU A 101 4.98 -8.72 10.27
C LEU A 101 6.17 -8.06 10.96
N VAL A 102 6.80 -7.08 10.31
CA VAL A 102 7.90 -6.30 10.91
C VAL A 102 7.42 -5.54 12.13
N VAL A 103 6.28 -4.86 12.05
CA VAL A 103 5.71 -4.12 13.19
C VAL A 103 5.38 -5.08 14.34
N LEU A 104 4.76 -6.22 14.07
CA LEU A 104 4.47 -7.24 15.08
C LEU A 104 5.76 -7.77 15.74
N GLY A 105 6.79 -8.09 14.94
CA GLY A 105 8.07 -8.56 15.45
C GLY A 105 8.81 -7.51 16.29
N VAL A 106 8.75 -6.23 15.90
CA VAL A 106 9.33 -5.13 16.68
C VAL A 106 8.60 -4.94 18.01
N MET A 107 7.27 -5.04 18.02
CA MET A 107 6.51 -4.96 19.28
C MET A 107 6.81 -6.13 20.22
N ASP A 108 7.01 -7.34 19.68
CA ASP A 108 7.40 -8.52 20.45
C ASP A 108 8.81 -8.37 21.05
N LEU A 109 9.76 -7.83 20.28
CA LEU A 109 11.13 -7.56 20.72
C LEU A 109 11.23 -6.45 21.80
N LEU A 110 10.37 -5.43 21.73
CA LEU A 110 10.39 -4.30 22.67
C LEU A 110 9.49 -4.50 23.89
N GLY A 111 8.54 -5.44 23.81
CA GLY A 111 7.62 -5.77 24.90
C GLY A 111 8.16 -6.83 25.88
N ASN A 112 9.32 -7.43 25.57
CA ASN A 112 10.08 -8.37 26.39
C ASN A 112 11.35 -7.71 26.95
#